data_AF-A0A918ELA6-F1
#
_entry.id   AF-A0A918ELA6-F1
#
_cell.length_a   1.000
_cell.length_b   1.000
_cell.length_c   1.000
_cell.angle_alpha   90.00
_cell.angle_beta   90.00
_cell.angle_gamma   90.00
#
_symmetry.space_group_name_H-M   'P 1'
#
loop_
_entity.id
_entity.type
_entity.pdbx_description
1 polymer ?
#
loop_
_entity_poly.entity_id
_entity_poly.type
_entity_poly.pdbx_seq_one_letter_code
_entity_poly.pdbx_strand_id
1 'polypeptide(L)' 'MVPPLSATTVQDHVALAEIELCGELMIAASATEAERLTADRIDEVLKVSPGAGRPPGGSGRGVSGRAGVPRG' A
#
# COMPACT_ATOMS: atom_id res chain seq x y z
N MET A 1 3.70 36.64 8.67
CA MET A 1 3.34 36.80 7.25
C MET A 1 2.35 35.69 6.92
N VAL A 2 1.08 35.99 6.65
CA VAL A 2 0.09 34.99 6.20
C VAL A 2 0.22 34.87 4.68
N PRO A 3 0.37 33.66 4.11
CA PRO A 3 0.45 33.50 2.66
C PRO A 3 -0.83 34.04 2.00
N PRO A 4 -0.74 34.62 0.80
CA PRO A 4 -1.92 35.11 0.09
C PRO A 4 -2.87 33.93 -0.15
N LEU A 5 -4.14 34.10 0.24
CA LEU A 5 -5.16 33.04 0.18
C LEU A 5 -5.30 32.45 -1.24
N SER A 6 -5.05 33.26 -2.27
CA SER A 6 -5.03 32.85 -3.68
C SER A 6 -3.94 31.84 -4.01
N ALA A 7 -2.77 31.94 -3.37
CA ALA A 7 -1.71 30.95 -3.54
C ALA A 7 -2.12 29.64 -2.86
N THR A 8 -2.71 29.70 -1.66
CA THR A 8 -3.24 28.52 -0.97
C THR A 8 -4.29 27.81 -1.82
N THR A 9 -5.27 28.50 -2.40
CA THR A 9 -6.30 27.86 -3.23
C THR A 9 -5.72 27.17 -4.47
N VAL A 10 -4.69 27.74 -5.10
CA VAL A 10 -4.03 27.11 -6.24
C VAL A 10 -3.23 25.88 -5.79
N GLN A 11 -2.52 25.96 -4.67
CA GLN A 11 -1.81 24.81 -4.10
C GLN A 11 -2.78 23.69 -3.68
N ASP A 12 -3.96 24.02 -3.17
CA ASP A 12 -4.99 23.04 -2.80
C ASP A 12 -5.48 22.27 -4.04
N HIS A 13 -5.73 22.96 -5.16
CA HIS A 13 -6.12 22.30 -6.41
C HIS A 13 -5.02 21.39 -6.97
N VAL A 14 -3.76 21.81 -6.89
CA VAL A 14 -2.61 21.01 -7.31
C VAL A 14 -2.48 19.77 -6.44
N ALA A 15 -2.56 19.93 -5.11
CA ALA A 15 -2.51 18.81 -4.17
C ALA A 15 -3.65 17.82 -4.38
N LEU A 16 -4.87 18.29 -4.66
CA LEU A 16 -6.01 17.43 -4.97
C LEU A 16 -5.79 16.65 -6.26
N ALA A 17 -5.27 17.30 -7.31
CA ALA A 17 -4.94 16.62 -8.57
C ALA A 17 -3.84 15.56 -8.39
N GLU A 18 -2.83 15.85 -7.55
CA GLU A 18 -1.78 14.89 -7.21
C GLU A 18 -2.33 13.68 -6.43
N ILE A 19 -3.24 13.91 -5.48
CA ILE A 19 -3.88 12.82 -4.73
C ILE A 19 -4.69 11.92 -5.66
N GLU A 20 -5.46 12.51 -6.58
CA GLU A 20 -6.27 11.76 -7.55
C GLU A 20 -5.36 10.91 -8.46
N LEU A 21 -4.31 11.53 -9.02
CA LEU A 21 -3.31 10.83 -9.83
C LEU A 21 -2.59 9.71 -9.04
N CYS A 22 -2.22 9.95 -7.78
CA CYS A 22 -1.59 8.94 -6.93
C CYS A 22 -2.53 7.74 -6.70
N GLY A 23 -3.82 8.00 -6.49
CA GLY A 23 -4.83 6.97 -6.33
C GLY A 23 -4.95 6.08 -7.57
N GLU A 24 -5.02 6.68 -8.75
CA GLU A 24 -5.07 5.94 -10.02
C GLU A 24 -3.82 5.06 -10.22
N LEU A 25 -2.63 5.61 -9.94
CA LEU A 25 -1.38 4.87 -10.06
C LEU A 25 -1.26 3.71 -9.07
N MET A 26 -1.75 3.86 -7.84
CA MET A 26 -1.79 2.76 -6.86
C MET A 26 -2.68 1.61 -7.33
N ILE A 27 -3.85 1.93 -7.90
CA ILE A 27 -4.77 0.93 -8.44
C ILE A 27 -4.14 0.24 -9.65
N ALA A 28 -3.58 1.00 -10.59
CA ALA A 28 -2.90 0.47 -11.77
C ALA A 28 -1.73 -0.44 -11.36
N ALA A 29 -0.92 -0.03 -10.39
CA ALA A 29 0.18 -0.84 -9.86
C ALA A 29 -0.32 -2.12 -9.19
N SER A 30 -1.39 -2.06 -8.40
CA SER A 30 -1.96 -3.25 -7.74
C SER A 30 -2.70 -4.20 -8.69
N ALA A 31 -3.21 -3.69 -9.81
CA ALA A 31 -3.86 -4.48 -10.86
C ALA A 31 -2.87 -5.02 -11.89
N THR A 32 -1.63 -4.51 -11.89
CA THR A 32 -0.55 -5.04 -12.73
C THR A 32 -0.10 -6.38 -12.14
N GLU A 33 0.03 -7.39 -12.99
CA GLU A 33 0.58 -8.73 -12.66
C GLU A 33 2.09 -8.68 -12.43
N ALA A 34 2.57 -7.74 -11.61
CA ALA A 34 3.95 -7.63 -11.23
C ALA A 34 4.30 -8.72 -10.22
N GLU A 35 5.50 -9.30 -10.35
CA GLU A 35 6.01 -10.23 -9.36
C GLU A 35 6.06 -9.57 -7.98
N ARG A 36 5.57 -10.27 -6.97
CA ARG A 36 5.66 -9.81 -5.58
C ARG A 36 7.13 -9.59 -5.23
N LEU A 37 7.44 -8.44 -4.63
CA LEU A 37 8.78 -8.17 -4.11
C LEU A 37 9.23 -9.30 -3.16
N THR A 38 10.52 -9.64 -3.21
CA THR A 38 11.12 -10.58 -2.28
C THR A 38 11.06 -10.03 -0.85
N ALA A 39 11.03 -10.91 0.15
CA ALA A 39 11.00 -10.49 1.56
C ALA A 39 12.20 -9.59 1.91
N ASP A 40 13.40 -9.95 1.45
CA ASP A 40 14.62 -9.16 1.67
C ASP A 40 14.51 -7.74 1.10
N ARG A 41 13.91 -7.61 -0.10
CA ARG A 41 13.71 -6.30 -0.75
C ARG A 41 12.64 -5.47 -0.04
N ILE A 42 11.62 -6.11 0.52
CA ILE A 42 10.61 -5.45 1.36
C ILE A 42 11.26 -4.93 2.64
N ASP A 43 12.07 -5.75 3.32
CA ASP A 43 12.77 -5.35 4.55
C ASP A 43 13.76 -4.21 4.30
N GLU A 44 14.48 -4.23 3.17
CA GLU A 44 15.34 -3.13 2.73
C GLU A 44 14.58 -1.81 2.57
N VAL A 45 13.43 -1.84 1.86
CA VAL A 45 12.58 -0.65 1.63
C VAL A 45 11.99 -0.13 2.94
N LEU A 46 11.50 -1.03 3.79
CA LEU A 46 10.94 -0.68 5.10
C LEU A 46 12.01 -0.35 6.14
N LYS A 47 13.29 -0.53 5.81
CA LYS A 47 14.43 -0.39 6.72
C LYS A 47 14.26 -1.24 7.99
N VAL A 48 13.61 -2.39 7.86
CA VAL A 48 13.43 -3.35 8.93
C VAL A 48 14.72 -4.14 9.05
N SER A 49 15.41 -4.04 10.19
CA SER A 49 16.52 -4.94 10.45
C SER A 49 15.99 -6.38 10.51
N PRO A 50 16.66 -7.38 9.93
CA PRO A 50 16.19 -8.77 9.81
C PRO A 50 15.97 -9.54 11.14
N GLY A 51 15.90 -8.86 12.28
CA GLY A 51 15.52 -9.40 13.59
C GLY A 51 14.49 -8.57 14.35
N ALA A 52 13.95 -7.48 13.77
CA ALA A 52 13.13 -6.51 14.52
C ALA A 52 11.63 -6.85 14.59
N GLY A 53 11.13 -7.87 13.86
CA GLY A 53 9.69 -8.14 13.86
C GLY A 53 9.19 -9.44 13.22
N ARG A 54 10.06 -10.37 12.82
CA ARG A 54 9.64 -11.67 12.30
C ARG A 54 9.53 -12.66 13.48
N PRO A 55 8.32 -13.01 13.96
CA PRO A 55 8.21 -14.11 14.92
C PRO A 55 8.76 -15.39 14.28
N PRO A 56 9.52 -16.22 15.02
CA PRO A 56 10.08 -17.46 14.49
C PRO A 56 8.94 -18.45 14.22
N GLY A 57 8.49 -18.53 12.95
CA GLY A 57 7.50 -19.51 12.51
C GLY A 57 6.19 -18.90 12.03
N GLY A 58 6.16 -18.52 10.75
CA GLY A 58 4.94 -18.19 10.03
C GLY A 58 5.01 -18.79 8.64
N SER A 59 4.90 -20.12 8.54
CA SER A 59 4.49 -20.73 7.29
C SER A 59 3.12 -20.14 6.96
N GLY A 60 3.04 -19.39 5.86
CA GLY A 60 1.84 -18.72 5.41
C GLY A 60 0.75 -19.74 5.13
N ARG A 61 -0.01 -20.10 6.17
CA ARG A 61 -1.30 -20.76 6.01
C ARG A 61 -2.20 -19.72 5.40
N GLY A 62 -2.34 -19.79 4.07
CA GLY A 62 -3.32 -19.01 3.34
C GLY A 62 -4.66 -19.13 4.06
N VAL A 63 -5.41 -18.03 4.10
CA VAL A 63 -6.82 -18.06 4.48
C VAL A 63 -7.50 -19.00 3.50
N SER A 64 -7.62 -20.27 3.91
CA SER A 64 -8.45 -21.24 3.22
C SER A 64 -9.86 -20.69 3.28
N GLY A 65 -10.30 -20.10 2.17
CA GLY A 65 -11.63 -19.55 2.02
C GLY A 65 -12.66 -20.57 2.45
N ARG A 66 -13.44 -20.19 3.47
CA ARG A 66 -14.83 -20.56 3.75
C ARG A 66 -15.21 -22.01 3.41
N ALA A 67 -15.16 -22.87 4.43
CA ALA A 67 -15.86 -24.15 4.44
C ALA A 67 -17.34 -23.96 4.01
N GLY A 68 -17.80 -24.84 3.13
CA GLY A 68 -19.11 -24.76 2.49
C GLY A 68 -20.28 -24.69 3.48
N VAL A 69 -21.27 -23.87 3.14
CA VAL A 69 -22.58 -23.88 3.78
C VAL A 69 -23.35 -25.08 3.22
N PRO A 70 -23.72 -26.11 4.02
CA PRO A 70 -24.60 -27.16 3.55
C PRO A 70 -26.00 -26.58 3.35
N ARG A 71 -26.57 -26.78 2.15
CA ARG A 71 -27.99 -26.55 1.90
C ARG A 71 -28.76 -27.75 2.47
N GLY A 72 -29.37 -27.56 3.63
CA GLY A 72 -30.49 -28.38 4.09
C GLY A 72 -31.78 -27.93 3.42
#